data_AF-A0A248KKQ1-F1
#
_entry.id   AF-A0A248KKQ1-F1
#
_cell.length_a   1.000
_cell.length_b   1.000
_cell.length_c   1.000
_cell.angle_alpha   90.00
_cell.angle_beta   90.00
_cell.angle_gamma   90.00
#
_symmetry.space_group_name_H-M   'P 1'
#
loop_
_entity.id
_entity.type
_entity.pdbx_description
1 polymer ?
#
loop_
_entity_poly.entity_id
_entity_poly.type
_entity_poly.pdbx_seq_one_letter_code
_entity_poly.pdbx_strand_id
1 'polypeptide(L)'
;MDLSFPRKLLAVAIITALPAFANAVDTPAVATAKQGYSGYDHPNQYLVKKATSIADNMMPVMMHPEQNKEAQQKLADIEKKTGKKPNVIIFILDDVGWMDVGFNGGGVAVGNPTPDIDAVASQGLILTSAYSQPSSSPTRATIMTGQYSVHHGILMPRCMACPAGWKG
;
A
#
# COMPACT_ATOMS: atom_id res chain seq x y z
N MET A 1 -70.51 4.93 -2.52
CA MET A 1 -70.35 4.43 -1.13
C MET A 1 -69.95 5.63 -0.31
N ASP A 2 -70.95 6.32 0.24
CA ASP A 2 -70.80 7.61 0.93
C ASP A 2 -70.22 7.41 2.34
N LEU A 3 -69.07 8.03 2.58
CA LEU A 3 -68.39 8.05 3.89
C LEU A 3 -68.76 9.34 4.63
N SER A 4 -69.79 9.23 5.47
CA SER A 4 -70.22 10.23 6.42
C SER A 4 -69.36 10.15 7.69
N PHE A 5 -68.70 11.25 8.08
CA PHE A 5 -67.99 11.38 9.36
C PHE A 5 -68.57 12.55 10.18
N PRO A 6 -68.95 12.34 11.45
CA PRO A 6 -69.63 13.33 12.27
C PRO A 6 -68.69 14.42 12.83
N ARG A 7 -69.16 15.67 12.76
CA ARG A 7 -68.52 16.90 13.25
C ARG A 7 -68.54 17.03 14.79
N LYS A 8 -67.89 16.16 15.56
CA LYS A 8 -67.62 16.43 17.00
C LYS A 8 -66.39 15.66 17.48
N LEU A 9 -65.20 16.24 17.31
CA LEU A 9 -63.99 16.05 18.14
C LEU A 9 -62.84 16.83 17.51
N LEU A 10 -62.94 18.16 17.61
CA LEU A 10 -61.83 19.06 17.35
C LEU A 10 -61.01 19.13 18.65
N ALA A 11 -60.08 18.18 18.82
CA ALA A 11 -59.12 18.20 19.92
C ALA A 11 -57.73 18.45 19.33
N VAL A 12 -57.26 19.67 19.59
CA VAL A 12 -55.95 20.20 19.25
C VAL A 12 -54.86 19.33 19.90
N ALA A 13 -54.06 18.67 19.08
CA ALA A 13 -52.80 18.06 19.50
C ALA A 13 -51.66 18.68 18.68
N ILE A 14 -51.23 19.87 19.11
CA ILE A 14 -49.95 20.45 18.68
C ILE A 14 -48.87 19.62 19.37
N ILE A 15 -48.49 18.51 18.74
CA ILE A 15 -47.27 17.79 19.13
C ILE A 15 -46.12 18.66 18.65
N THR A 16 -45.44 19.23 19.63
CA THR A 16 -44.20 20.00 19.48
C THR A 16 -43.21 19.20 18.65
N ALA A 17 -43.06 19.58 17.38
CA ALA A 17 -41.88 19.24 16.59
C ALA A 17 -40.68 19.95 17.23
N LEU A 18 -40.10 19.34 18.25
CA LEU A 18 -38.75 19.65 18.67
C LEU A 18 -37.86 19.33 17.45
N PRO A 19 -37.16 20.31 16.86
CA PRO A 19 -36.08 19.97 15.98
C PRO A 19 -35.09 19.20 16.85
N ALA A 20 -34.82 17.95 16.49
CA ALA A 20 -33.65 17.27 17.03
C ALA A 20 -32.45 18.12 16.60
N PHE A 21 -31.97 18.96 17.52
CA PHE A 21 -30.68 19.60 17.38
C PHE A 21 -29.65 18.47 17.37
N ALA A 22 -29.26 18.05 16.16
CA ALA A 22 -28.06 17.28 15.99
C ALA A 22 -26.92 18.15 16.54
N ASN A 23 -26.39 17.78 17.71
CA ASN A 23 -25.25 18.47 18.29
C ASN A 23 -24.09 18.34 17.29
N ALA A 24 -23.68 19.45 16.70
CA ALA A 24 -22.52 19.52 15.80
C ALA A 24 -21.19 19.14 16.49
N VAL A 25 -21.22 18.87 17.81
CA VAL A 25 -20.11 18.41 18.66
C VAL A 25 -19.52 17.07 18.19
N ASP A 26 -20.28 16.25 17.45
CA ASP A 26 -19.81 14.94 16.97
C ASP A 26 -19.24 14.96 15.55
N THR A 27 -19.09 16.14 14.92
CA THR A 27 -18.37 16.26 13.65
C THR A 27 -16.89 16.47 13.97
N PRO A 28 -16.00 15.47 13.80
CA PRO A 28 -14.59 15.69 14.05
C PRO A 28 -14.07 16.76 13.07
N ALA A 29 -13.56 17.87 13.60
CA ALA A 29 -13.01 18.99 12.83
C ALA A 29 -11.74 18.63 12.01
N VAL A 30 -11.26 17.40 12.18
CA VAL A 30 -10.09 16.83 11.52
C VAL A 30 -10.45 15.40 11.10
N ALA A 31 -10.09 15.01 9.88
CA ALA A 31 -10.32 13.68 9.33
C ALA A 31 -9.42 12.60 9.95
N THR A 32 -9.22 12.62 11.27
CA THR A 32 -8.55 11.55 12.01
C THR A 32 -9.64 10.62 12.53
N ALA A 33 -9.90 9.57 11.75
CA ALA A 33 -10.76 8.47 12.13
C ALA A 33 -10.37 7.96 13.53
N LYS A 34 -11.34 7.88 14.45
CA LYS A 34 -11.18 7.21 15.75
C LYS A 34 -11.74 5.80 15.63
N GLN A 35 -11.03 4.81 16.15
CA GLN A 35 -11.46 3.41 16.15
C GLN A 35 -12.81 3.28 16.87
N GLY A 36 -13.84 2.75 16.18
CA GLY A 36 -15.20 2.57 16.71
C GLY A 36 -16.22 3.67 16.40
N TYR A 37 -15.89 4.66 15.55
CA TYR A 37 -16.86 5.64 15.07
C TYR A 37 -17.62 5.14 13.83
N SER A 38 -18.95 5.27 13.86
CA SER A 38 -19.83 4.97 12.71
C SER A 38 -19.35 5.67 11.44
N GLY A 39 -19.16 4.90 10.36
CA GLY A 39 -18.64 5.39 9.07
C GLY A 39 -17.16 5.09 8.83
N TYR A 40 -16.45 4.58 9.86
CA TYR A 40 -15.05 4.17 9.79
C TYR A 40 -14.86 2.66 10.04
N ASP A 41 -15.89 1.87 9.74
CA ASP A 41 -15.89 0.41 9.85
C ASP A 41 -16.29 -0.23 8.51
N HIS A 42 -15.50 0.01 7.46
CA HIS A 42 -15.67 -0.66 6.16
C HIS A 42 -14.65 -1.79 5.95
N PRO A 43 -14.99 -2.85 5.18
CA PRO A 43 -13.99 -3.85 4.79
C PRO A 43 -12.82 -3.14 4.08
N ASN A 44 -11.59 -3.55 4.39
CA ASN A 44 -10.34 -2.94 3.90
C ASN A 44 -10.09 -1.48 4.35
N GLN A 45 -10.53 -1.09 5.55
CA GLN A 45 -10.14 0.20 6.12
C GLN A 45 -8.75 0.21 6.73
N TYR A 46 -7.94 1.17 6.29
CA TYR A 46 -6.55 1.33 6.74
C TYR A 46 -6.30 2.58 7.57
N LEU A 47 -7.23 3.54 7.59
CA LEU A 47 -7.06 4.85 8.25
C LEU A 47 -6.82 4.73 9.77
N VAL A 48 -7.42 3.74 10.42
CA VAL A 48 -7.30 3.51 11.88
C VAL A 48 -6.35 2.37 12.24
N LYS A 49 -5.79 1.66 11.24
CA LYS A 49 -4.90 0.54 11.52
C LYS A 49 -3.56 1.06 12.04
N LYS A 50 -3.22 0.66 13.27
CA LYS A 50 -1.90 0.95 13.83
C LYS A 50 -0.85 0.21 13.02
N ALA A 51 0.17 0.96 12.59
CA ALA A 51 1.36 0.36 12.03
C ALA A 51 2.15 -0.35 13.14
N THR A 52 2.78 -1.47 12.81
CA THR A 52 3.67 -2.19 13.71
C THR A 52 5.08 -2.13 13.15
N SER A 53 6.06 -1.85 14.02
CA SER A 53 7.46 -2.03 13.66
C SER A 53 7.83 -3.50 13.80
N ILE A 54 8.37 -4.09 12.73
CA ILE A 54 8.82 -5.49 12.72
C ILE A 54 10.29 -5.57 13.17
N ALA A 55 11.10 -4.58 12.79
CA ALA A 55 12.52 -4.49 13.14
C ALA A 55 12.94 -3.00 13.17
N ASP A 56 13.99 -2.69 13.94
CA ASP A 56 14.48 -1.32 14.12
C ASP A 56 14.88 -0.62 12.81
N ASN A 57 15.33 -1.40 11.83
CA ASN A 57 15.78 -0.93 10.52
C ASN A 57 14.68 -0.96 9.44
N MET A 58 13.44 -1.32 9.76
CA MET A 58 12.34 -1.36 8.79
C MET A 58 11.33 -0.24 9.05
N MET A 59 10.65 0.20 8.00
CA MET A 59 9.54 1.13 8.18
C MET A 59 8.37 0.43 8.87
N PRO A 60 7.56 1.17 9.67
CA PRO A 60 6.33 0.61 10.23
C PRO A 60 5.41 0.09 9.11
N VAL A 61 4.98 -1.16 9.24
CA VAL A 61 4.14 -1.84 8.24
C VAL A 61 2.72 -2.02 8.77
N MET A 62 1.73 -1.91 7.90
CA MET A 62 0.37 -2.35 8.21
C MET A 62 0.28 -3.87 8.13
N MET A 63 -0.01 -4.53 9.25
CA MET A 63 -0.03 -6.00 9.27
C MET A 63 -1.29 -6.56 8.61
N HIS A 64 -1.05 -7.57 7.77
CA HIS A 64 -2.07 -8.40 7.12
C HIS A 64 -1.89 -9.85 7.56
N PRO A 65 -2.43 -10.25 8.74
CA PRO A 65 -2.17 -11.56 9.33
C PRO A 65 -2.62 -12.72 8.45
N GLU A 66 -3.73 -12.58 7.73
CA GLU A 66 -4.23 -13.59 6.79
C GLU A 66 -3.24 -13.87 5.65
N GLN A 67 -2.69 -12.80 5.04
CA GLN A 67 -1.69 -12.91 3.97
C GLN A 67 -0.38 -13.55 4.49
N ASN A 68 0.04 -13.16 5.70
CA ASN A 68 1.22 -13.75 6.34
C ASN A 68 1.05 -15.24 6.60
N LYS A 69 -0.14 -15.65 7.06
CA LYS A 69 -0.48 -17.06 7.29
C LYS A 69 -0.48 -17.85 5.98
N GLU A 70 -1.08 -17.32 4.93
CA GLU A 70 -1.07 -17.94 3.60
C GLU A 70 0.36 -18.09 3.06
N ALA A 71 1.19 -17.06 3.20
CA ALA A 71 2.59 -17.09 2.78
C ALA A 71 3.38 -18.18 3.54
N GLN A 72 3.19 -18.28 4.86
CA GLN A 72 3.83 -19.31 5.68
C GLN A 72 3.41 -20.72 5.27
N GLN A 73 2.13 -20.93 4.94
CA GLN A 73 1.64 -22.22 4.44
C GLN A 73 2.32 -22.60 3.12
N LYS A 74 2.37 -21.67 2.15
CA LYS A 74 3.06 -21.90 0.86
C LYS A 74 4.54 -22.23 1.03
N LEU A 75 5.22 -21.57 1.96
CA LEU A 75 6.63 -21.85 2.26
C LEU A 75 6.81 -23.26 2.84
N ALA A 76 5.93 -23.67 3.76
CA ALA A 76 5.95 -25.02 4.34
C ALA A 76 5.68 -26.10 3.29
N ASP A 77 4.76 -25.86 2.35
CA ASP A 77 4.46 -26.78 1.26
C ASP A 77 5.65 -26.95 0.30
N ILE A 78 6.35 -25.86 -0.01
CA ILE A 78 7.57 -25.90 -0.82
C ILE A 78 8.66 -26.68 -0.11
N GLU A 79 8.89 -26.42 1.18
CA GLU A 79 9.89 -27.12 1.99
C GLU A 79 9.58 -28.62 2.09
N LYS A 80 8.31 -29.00 2.24
CA LYS A 80 7.87 -30.39 2.22
C LYS A 80 8.10 -31.05 0.86
N LYS A 81 7.95 -30.32 -0.24
CA LYS A 81 8.13 -30.83 -1.61
C LYS A 81 9.60 -31.01 -2.00
N THR A 82 10.47 -30.09 -1.61
CA THR A 82 11.88 -30.05 -2.07
C THR A 82 12.87 -30.49 -0.99
N GLY A 83 12.43 -30.62 0.26
CA GLY A 83 13.26 -30.91 1.42
C GLY A 83 14.19 -29.76 1.81
N LYS A 84 14.04 -28.58 1.21
CA LYS A 84 14.90 -27.41 1.43
C LYS A 84 14.09 -26.12 1.43
N LYS A 85 14.58 -25.13 2.18
CA LYS A 85 14.04 -23.77 2.14
C LYS A 85 14.30 -23.13 0.76
N PRO A 86 13.37 -22.31 0.25
CA PRO A 86 13.55 -21.65 -1.03
C PRO A 86 14.70 -20.63 -0.97
N ASN A 87 15.42 -20.49 -2.08
CA ASN A 87 16.44 -19.46 -2.25
C ASN A 87 15.80 -18.20 -2.85
N VAL A 88 16.21 -17.03 -2.39
CA VAL A 88 15.79 -15.74 -2.95
C VAL A 88 16.95 -15.14 -3.72
N ILE A 89 16.77 -14.92 -5.01
CA ILE A 89 17.76 -14.29 -5.89
C ILE A 89 17.15 -12.99 -6.39
N ILE A 90 17.88 -11.88 -6.23
CA ILE A 90 17.44 -10.56 -6.65
C ILE A 90 18.37 -10.10 -7.77
N PHE A 91 17.82 -9.93 -8.97
CA PHE A 91 18.51 -9.32 -10.10
C PHE A 91 18.15 -7.84 -10.15
N ILE A 92 19.17 -6.98 -10.13
CA ILE A 92 19.02 -5.53 -10.23
C ILE A 92 19.78 -5.08 -11.47
N LEU A 93 19.07 -4.43 -12.39
CA LEU A 93 19.64 -3.85 -13.59
C LEU A 93 19.82 -2.34 -13.37
N ASP A 94 20.92 -1.78 -13.85
CA ASP A 94 21.22 -0.35 -13.74
C ASP A 94 20.74 0.40 -14.98
N ASP A 95 20.15 1.57 -14.78
CA ASP A 95 19.67 2.47 -15.84
C ASP A 95 18.77 1.85 -16.92
N VAL A 96 18.02 0.79 -16.58
CA VAL A 96 17.03 0.15 -17.48
C VAL A 96 15.67 0.85 -17.38
N GLY A 97 15.17 1.31 -18.51
CA GLY A 97 13.86 1.92 -18.66
C GLY A 97 12.71 0.91 -18.67
N TRP A 98 11.50 1.39 -18.34
CA TRP A 98 10.30 0.56 -18.29
C TRP A 98 9.99 -0.15 -19.62
N MET A 99 10.21 0.53 -20.75
CA MET A 99 9.95 0.02 -22.11
C MET A 99 11.19 -0.56 -22.78
N ASP A 100 12.26 -0.86 -22.07
CA ASP A 100 13.45 -1.49 -22.68
C ASP A 100 13.26 -3.00 -22.85
N VAL A 101 12.48 -3.63 -21.96
CA VAL A 101 12.23 -5.08 -21.92
C VAL A 101 11.00 -5.49 -22.73
N GLY A 102 11.05 -6.66 -23.35
CA GLY A 102 10.01 -7.17 -24.24
C GLY A 102 8.65 -7.36 -23.55
N PHE A 103 8.62 -7.86 -22.32
CA PHE A 103 7.37 -8.08 -21.58
C PHE A 103 6.58 -6.79 -21.26
N ASN A 104 7.21 -5.61 -21.34
CA ASN A 104 6.57 -4.30 -21.18
C ASN A 104 6.30 -3.57 -22.52
N GLY A 105 6.40 -4.28 -23.65
CA GLY A 105 6.19 -3.72 -24.99
C GLY A 105 7.46 -3.17 -25.65
N GLY A 106 8.62 -3.33 -24.99
CA GLY A 106 9.93 -2.99 -25.51
C GLY A 106 10.59 -4.11 -26.32
N GLY A 107 11.83 -4.42 -25.96
CA GLY A 107 12.56 -5.55 -26.49
C GLY A 107 12.90 -5.40 -27.97
N VAL A 108 12.36 -6.31 -28.80
CA VAL A 108 12.50 -6.27 -30.26
C VAL A 108 12.04 -4.93 -30.84
N ALA A 109 10.99 -4.32 -30.28
CA ALA A 109 10.43 -3.06 -30.77
C ALA A 109 11.42 -1.87 -30.65
N VAL A 110 12.31 -1.91 -29.65
CA VAL A 110 13.35 -0.88 -29.43
C VAL A 110 14.74 -1.32 -29.92
N GLY A 111 14.84 -2.50 -30.56
CA GLY A 111 16.09 -3.05 -31.08
C GLY A 111 16.93 -3.85 -30.08
N ASN A 112 16.39 -4.18 -28.90
CA ASN A 112 17.08 -4.95 -27.86
C ASN A 112 16.28 -6.21 -27.47
N PRO A 113 16.37 -7.33 -28.22
CA PRO A 113 15.61 -8.55 -27.89
C PRO A 113 16.02 -9.13 -26.52
N THR A 114 15.05 -9.36 -25.63
CA THR A 114 15.25 -9.89 -24.26
C THR A 114 14.58 -11.25 -24.00
N PRO A 115 14.85 -12.30 -24.80
CA PRO A 115 14.08 -13.54 -24.78
C PRO A 115 14.11 -14.28 -23.42
N ASP A 116 15.26 -14.30 -22.74
CA ASP A 116 15.38 -14.99 -21.45
C ASP A 116 14.62 -14.27 -20.32
N ILE A 117 14.64 -12.93 -20.33
CA ILE A 117 13.93 -12.12 -19.34
C ILE A 117 12.41 -12.26 -19.57
N ASP A 118 11.98 -12.24 -20.83
CA ASP A 118 10.58 -12.40 -21.19
C ASP A 118 10.05 -13.80 -20.84
N ALA A 119 10.87 -14.84 -21.02
CA ALA A 119 10.54 -16.21 -20.61
C ALA A 119 10.32 -16.31 -19.10
N VAL A 120 11.20 -15.70 -18.29
CA VAL A 120 11.02 -15.66 -16.82
C VAL A 120 9.78 -14.86 -16.43
N ALA A 121 9.54 -13.71 -17.07
CA ALA A 121 8.36 -12.89 -16.81
C ALA A 121 7.05 -13.65 -17.09
N SER A 122 7.00 -14.46 -18.15
CA SER A 122 5.81 -15.26 -18.53
C SER A 122 5.44 -16.35 -17.51
N GLN A 123 6.39 -16.78 -16.69
CA GLN A 123 6.20 -17.83 -15.67
C GLN A 123 5.88 -17.24 -14.28
N GLY A 124 5.94 -15.92 -14.15
CA GLY A 124 5.87 -15.22 -12.87
C GLY A 124 4.79 -14.16 -12.79
N LEU A 125 4.99 -13.22 -11.86
CA LEU A 125 4.15 -12.05 -11.66
C LEU A 125 4.87 -10.81 -12.18
N ILE A 126 4.21 -10.05 -13.06
CA ILE A 126 4.70 -8.77 -13.57
C ILE A 126 4.11 -7.64 -12.73
N LEU A 127 4.97 -6.79 -12.19
CA LEU A 127 4.57 -5.60 -11.41
C LEU A 127 4.52 -4.38 -12.32
N THR A 128 3.34 -4.03 -12.85
CA THR A 128 3.15 -2.90 -13.79
C THR A 128 3.34 -1.52 -13.16
N SER A 129 3.38 -1.44 -11.83
CA SER A 129 3.47 -0.19 -11.07
C SER A 129 4.54 -0.31 -9.98
N ALA A 130 5.79 -0.53 -10.42
CA ALA A 130 6.98 -0.55 -9.57
C ALA A 130 7.81 0.73 -9.80
N TYR A 131 8.00 1.52 -8.74
CA TYR A 131 8.71 2.80 -8.81
C TYR A 131 10.07 2.74 -8.12
N SER A 132 11.07 3.37 -8.74
CA SER A 132 12.42 3.53 -8.18
C SER A 132 12.66 4.97 -7.70
N GLN A 133 13.74 5.18 -6.94
CA GLN A 133 14.23 6.53 -6.70
C GLN A 133 14.93 7.03 -7.97
N PRO A 134 14.98 8.35 -8.24
CA PRO A 134 15.54 8.89 -9.48
C PRO A 134 17.07 8.71 -9.64
N SER A 135 17.75 8.04 -8.70
CA SER A 135 19.18 7.79 -8.78
C SER A 135 19.55 6.41 -8.21
N SER A 136 20.68 5.86 -8.66
CA SER A 136 21.16 4.52 -8.32
C SER A 136 21.45 4.33 -6.83
N SER A 137 22.15 5.28 -6.20
CA SER A 137 22.51 5.22 -4.77
C SER A 137 21.29 5.20 -3.83
N PRO A 138 20.33 6.14 -3.92
CA PRO A 138 19.13 6.07 -3.09
C PRO A 138 18.28 4.83 -3.40
N THR A 139 18.13 4.41 -4.66
CA THR A 139 17.38 3.20 -5.01
C THR A 139 17.97 1.95 -4.37
N ARG A 140 19.29 1.73 -4.50
CA ARG A 140 19.98 0.58 -3.92
C ARG A 140 19.89 0.58 -2.38
N ALA A 141 20.06 1.76 -1.76
CA ALA A 141 19.92 1.90 -0.32
C ALA A 141 18.50 1.57 0.17
N THR A 142 17.47 2.04 -0.54
CA THR A 142 16.07 1.72 -0.22
C THR A 142 15.77 0.24 -0.38
N ILE A 143 16.30 -0.44 -1.40
CA ILE A 143 16.16 -1.90 -1.56
C ILE A 143 16.82 -2.66 -0.41
N MET A 144 18.01 -2.25 0.02
CA MET A 144 18.75 -2.95 1.09
C MET A 144 18.17 -2.72 2.49
N THR A 145 17.64 -1.52 2.75
CA THR A 145 17.13 -1.14 4.07
C THR A 145 15.63 -1.35 4.23
N GLY A 146 14.88 -1.40 3.12
CA GLY A 146 13.42 -1.35 3.15
C GLY A 146 12.87 0.00 3.64
N GLN A 147 13.69 1.06 3.62
CA GLN A 147 13.32 2.40 4.07
C GLN A 147 13.36 3.41 2.91
N TYR A 148 12.46 4.40 2.92
CA TYR A 148 12.57 5.51 1.97
C TYR A 148 13.86 6.31 2.19
N SER A 149 14.32 6.94 1.09
CA SER A 149 15.52 7.77 1.04
C SER A 149 15.63 8.81 2.15
N VAL A 150 14.50 9.41 2.54
CA VAL A 150 14.41 10.41 3.62
C VAL A 150 14.70 9.85 5.01
N HIS A 151 14.50 8.55 5.25
CA HIS A 151 14.71 7.93 6.56
C HIS A 151 16.15 7.47 6.76
N HIS A 152 16.78 6.92 5.73
CA HIS A 152 18.18 6.49 5.81
C HIS A 152 19.20 7.58 5.40
N GLY A 153 18.73 8.76 4.94
CA GLY A 153 19.56 9.94 4.70
C GLY A 153 20.41 9.91 3.42
N ILE A 154 20.28 8.87 2.57
CA ILE A 154 20.97 8.79 1.28
C ILE A 154 20.00 9.33 0.23
N LEU A 155 20.08 10.64 -0.02
CA LEU A 155 19.17 11.35 -0.92
C LEU A 155 19.70 11.48 -2.34
N MET A 156 21.02 11.51 -2.48
CA MET A 156 21.72 11.73 -3.74
C MET A 156 22.95 10.82 -3.82
N PRO A 157 23.40 10.48 -5.03
CA PRO A 157 24.65 9.78 -5.19
C PRO A 157 25.76 10.66 -4.60
N ARG A 158 26.67 10.04 -3.84
CA ARG A 158 27.87 10.76 -3.40
C ARG A 158 28.67 11.09 -4.65
N CYS A 159 28.68 12.38 -4.99
CA CYS A 159 29.55 12.91 -6.03
C CYS A 159 31.00 12.62 -5.65
N MET A 160 31.74 11.89 -6.51
CA MET A 160 33.17 11.64 -6.31
C MET A 160 34.00 12.94 -6.28
N ALA A 161 33.49 14.04 -6.84
CA ALA A 161 34.17 15.33 -6.95
C ALA A 161 33.62 16.42 -6.01
N CYS A 162 32.73 16.10 -5.07
CA CYS A 162 32.23 17.09 -4.11
C CYS A 162 33.23 17.25 -2.95
N PRO A 163 33.54 18.49 -2.50
CA PRO A 163 34.45 18.74 -1.37
C PRO A 163 34.05 18.06 -0.05
N ALA A 164 32.81 17.57 0.05
CA ALA A 164 32.28 16.84 1.21
C ALA A 164 32.36 15.30 1.05
N GLY A 165 33.11 14.79 0.07
CA GLY A 165 33.43 13.37 -0.03
C GLY A 165 34.38 12.95 1.10
N TRP A 166 33.93 11.99 1.92
CA TRP A 166 34.72 11.16 2.86
C TRP A 166 36.09 11.73 3.28
N LYS A 167 36.11 12.49 4.38
CA LYS A 167 37.28 12.49 5.26
C LYS A 167 37.15 11.27 6.17
N GLY A 168 37.59 10.12 5.65
CA GLY A 168 37.90 8.95 6.47
C GLY A 168 39.20 9.14 7.22
#